data_AF-A0A2S9YL10-F1
#
_entry.id   AF-A0A2S9YL10-F1
#
_cell.length_a   1.000
_cell.length_b   1.000
_cell.length_c   1.000
_cell.angle_alpha   90.00
_cell.angle_beta   90.00
_cell.angle_gamma   90.00
#
_symmetry.space_group_name_H-M   'P 1'
#
loop_
_entity.id
_entity.type
_entity.pdbx_description
1 polymer ?
#
loop_
_entity_poly.entity_id
_entity_poly.type
_entity_poly.pdbx_seq_one_letter_code
_entity_poly.pdbx_strand_id
1 'polypeptide(L)'
;MRCRPPLLPSLTLSSLLIACTSTEPGAPERTEAPGLGPVSVEAEPNPVEHRDGPEYFFAVVGQTGYERCPDAHGSPTWLDLQTTLGWVPTSGTPNFEPLMEQPVLARGQAGSAPERPALDVKGEPCPVRQMRSDWVNTPRGIRSYRTDVPDIEHFHATSVRRLDELTVTREDDEIVVSFTNPLPFALTEVQLELYYEGCYGKPGSTSRASAVVTLAPSQTLSWRFWLIAEHEDAATPKAEPSRRQHAASAIVLSLGEQAGPDGATVHADLDVALRDLGIDFECPSS
;
A
#
# COMPACT_ATOMS: atom_id res chain seq x y z
N MET A 1 49.11 32.45 -32.58
CA MET A 1 49.86 31.95 -31.40
C MET A 1 49.99 30.43 -31.49
N ARG A 2 50.93 29.86 -30.72
CA ARG A 2 51.70 28.64 -30.98
C ARG A 2 50.91 27.31 -31.00
N CYS A 3 51.50 26.36 -31.72
CA CYS A 3 51.11 24.97 -31.99
C CYS A 3 51.45 23.96 -30.87
N ARG A 4 50.90 22.74 -31.07
CA ARG A 4 51.30 21.36 -30.64
C ARG A 4 50.66 20.81 -29.35
N PRO A 5 50.54 19.47 -29.22
CA PRO A 5 50.28 18.40 -30.22
C PRO A 5 49.26 17.33 -29.73
N PRO A 6 48.88 16.34 -30.56
CA PRO A 6 48.13 15.15 -30.13
C PRO A 6 49.07 13.98 -29.80
N LEU A 7 48.67 13.10 -28.88
CA LEU A 7 49.27 11.79 -28.64
C LEU A 7 48.17 10.73 -28.48
N LEU A 8 48.32 9.65 -29.26
CA LEU A 8 47.51 8.42 -29.33
C LEU A 8 47.98 7.39 -28.25
N PRO A 9 47.75 6.07 -28.40
CA PRO A 9 46.77 5.29 -27.64
C PRO A 9 47.43 4.22 -26.73
N SER A 10 46.65 3.50 -25.91
CA SER A 10 47.12 2.27 -25.28
C SER A 10 46.10 1.14 -25.45
N LEU A 11 46.51 0.16 -26.25
CA LEU A 11 45.96 -1.18 -26.44
C LEU A 11 46.63 -2.16 -25.47
N THR A 12 45.86 -3.11 -24.92
CA THR A 12 46.27 -4.47 -24.48
C THR A 12 44.95 -5.27 -24.31
N LEU A 13 44.53 -6.19 -25.20
CA LEU A 13 44.95 -7.59 -25.41
C LEU A 13 45.34 -8.30 -24.10
N SER A 14 44.95 -9.53 -23.75
CA SER A 14 44.07 -10.59 -24.25
C SER A 14 44.31 -11.77 -23.28
N SER A 15 43.26 -12.50 -22.91
CA SER A 15 43.18 -13.95 -22.71
C SER A 15 44.30 -14.73 -21.98
N LEU A 16 43.94 -15.51 -20.95
CA LEU A 16 44.43 -16.89 -20.83
C LEU A 16 43.42 -17.80 -20.09
N LEU A 17 42.95 -18.81 -20.84
CA LEU A 17 42.31 -20.03 -20.35
C LEU A 17 43.36 -20.92 -19.68
N ILE A 18 43.02 -21.53 -18.54
CA ILE A 18 43.57 -22.83 -18.13
C ILE A 18 42.40 -23.70 -17.66
N ALA A 19 42.14 -24.74 -18.45
CA ALA A 19 41.41 -25.94 -18.07
C ALA A 19 42.41 -27.04 -17.66
N CYS A 20 41.89 -28.15 -17.13
CA CYS A 20 42.51 -29.41 -16.67
C CYS A 20 42.62 -29.51 -15.12
N THR A 21 42.20 -30.58 -14.43
CA THR A 21 41.81 -31.95 -14.83
C THR A 21 41.12 -32.65 -13.65
N SER A 22 40.27 -33.61 -14.00
CA SER A 22 39.64 -34.66 -13.17
C SER A 22 40.63 -35.46 -12.31
N THR A 23 40.20 -35.85 -11.10
CA THR A 23 40.48 -37.19 -10.54
C THR A 23 39.47 -37.52 -9.42
N GLU A 24 38.57 -38.48 -9.65
CA GLU A 24 37.98 -39.30 -8.57
C GLU A 24 39.01 -40.39 -8.20
N PRO A 25 39.14 -40.77 -6.91
CA PRO A 25 38.36 -41.93 -6.47
C PRO A 25 37.97 -41.91 -4.98
N GLY A 26 36.95 -42.69 -4.65
CA GLY A 26 36.80 -43.26 -3.31
C GLY A 26 35.46 -42.97 -2.67
N ALA A 27 34.51 -43.88 -2.86
CA ALA A 27 33.35 -44.01 -2.00
C ALA A 27 33.80 -44.46 -0.60
N PRO A 28 33.42 -43.76 0.48
CA PRO A 28 33.24 -44.39 1.77
C PRO A 28 31.78 -44.86 1.88
N GLU A 29 31.68 -46.16 2.11
CA GLU A 29 30.55 -46.91 2.63
C GLU A 29 29.78 -46.11 3.69
N ARG A 30 28.53 -45.75 3.37
CA ARG A 30 27.64 -45.03 4.29
C ARG A 30 26.88 -46.07 5.11
N THR A 31 27.38 -46.35 6.30
CA THR A 31 26.65 -47.10 7.32
C THR A 31 25.37 -46.32 7.67
N GLU A 32 24.20 -46.93 7.42
CA GLU A 32 22.93 -46.50 7.98
C GLU A 32 23.01 -46.50 9.50
N ALA A 33 22.99 -45.31 10.10
CA ALA A 33 22.66 -45.13 11.51
C ALA A 33 21.20 -44.63 11.60
N PRO A 34 20.41 -45.15 12.56
CA PRO A 34 18.98 -44.87 12.64
C PRO A 34 18.70 -43.40 12.95
N GLY A 35 17.67 -42.89 12.27
CA GLY A 35 17.26 -41.49 12.31
C GLY A 35 16.89 -41.00 13.71
N LEU A 36 17.49 -39.87 14.06
CA LEU A 36 16.89 -38.85 14.91
C LEU A 36 16.94 -37.57 14.09
N GLY A 37 15.88 -37.31 13.32
CA GLY A 37 15.71 -36.04 12.63
C GLY A 37 15.62 -34.90 13.66
N PRO A 38 16.02 -33.67 13.30
CA PRO A 38 15.76 -32.52 14.16
C PRO A 38 14.26 -32.38 14.34
N VAL A 39 13.81 -32.53 15.58
CA VAL A 39 12.46 -32.13 15.98
C VAL A 39 12.39 -30.63 15.71
N SER A 40 11.67 -30.25 14.66
CA SER A 40 11.23 -28.87 14.50
C SER A 40 10.28 -28.61 15.66
N VAL A 41 10.79 -27.95 16.69
CA VAL A 41 9.94 -27.38 17.72
C VAL A 41 9.22 -26.24 17.02
N GLU A 42 7.95 -26.45 16.67
CA GLU A 42 7.02 -25.35 16.41
C GLU A 42 7.16 -24.40 17.60
N ALA A 43 7.79 -23.25 17.38
CA ALA A 43 7.77 -22.19 18.33
C ALA A 43 6.29 -21.80 18.46
N GLU A 44 5.69 -22.09 19.62
CA GLU A 44 4.39 -21.54 19.96
C GLU A 44 4.45 -20.03 19.69
N PRO A 45 3.48 -19.46 18.96
CA PRO A 45 3.46 -18.02 18.73
C PRO A 45 3.50 -17.35 20.10
N ASN A 46 4.56 -16.56 20.35
CA ASN A 46 4.63 -15.76 21.56
C ASN A 46 3.32 -14.97 21.66
N PRO A 47 2.60 -15.05 22.78
CA PRO A 47 1.41 -14.24 22.97
C PRO A 47 1.84 -12.79 22.77
N VAL A 48 1.28 -12.13 21.76
CA VAL A 48 1.46 -10.70 21.54
C VAL A 48 1.03 -10.03 22.83
N GLU A 49 1.98 -9.46 23.57
CA GLU A 49 1.67 -8.74 24.80
C GLU A 49 0.67 -7.64 24.43
N HIS A 50 -0.58 -7.79 24.90
CA HIS A 50 -1.58 -6.74 24.81
C HIS A 50 -1.01 -5.52 25.53
N ARG A 51 -0.63 -4.49 24.77
CA ARG A 51 -0.29 -3.20 25.31
C ARG A 51 -1.61 -2.54 25.70
N ASP A 52 -1.80 -2.26 26.99
CA ASP A 52 -3.03 -1.68 27.55
C ASP A 52 -3.33 -0.23 27.12
N GLY A 53 -2.60 0.29 26.12
CA GLY A 53 -2.76 1.65 25.60
C GLY A 53 -3.89 1.77 24.56
N PRO A 54 -4.42 2.98 24.31
CA PRO A 54 -5.38 3.20 23.24
C PRO A 54 -4.71 3.08 21.87
N GLU A 55 -5.42 2.49 20.92
CA GLU A 55 -4.96 2.40 19.53
C GLU A 55 -5.64 3.46 18.67
N TYR A 56 -4.85 4.08 17.79
CA TYR A 56 -5.32 5.08 16.82
C TYR A 56 -5.18 4.53 15.42
N PHE A 57 -6.12 4.86 14.54
CA PHE A 57 -6.09 4.38 13.16
C PHE A 57 -6.43 5.52 12.19
N PHE A 58 -5.48 5.87 11.33
CA PHE A 58 -5.70 6.71 10.15
C PHE A 58 -6.11 5.83 8.97
N ALA A 59 -7.32 6.00 8.46
CA ALA A 59 -7.80 5.17 7.36
C ALA A 59 -8.93 5.82 6.57
N VAL A 60 -9.32 5.22 5.44
CA VAL A 60 -10.59 5.53 4.78
C VAL A 60 -11.66 4.56 5.27
N VAL A 61 -12.85 5.06 5.62
CA VAL A 61 -13.99 4.18 5.94
C VAL A 61 -14.46 3.51 4.66
N GLY A 62 -14.45 2.19 4.64
CA GLY A 62 -14.87 1.40 3.49
C GLY A 62 -15.87 0.32 3.86
N GLN A 63 -16.15 -0.52 2.87
CA GLN A 63 -16.87 -1.78 3.08
C GLN A 63 -16.16 -2.92 2.37
N THR A 64 -16.33 -4.11 2.93
CA THR A 64 -15.96 -5.38 2.30
C THR A 64 -17.11 -6.37 2.41
N GLY A 65 -17.04 -7.48 1.68
CA GLY A 65 -18.04 -8.53 1.69
C GLY A 65 -17.73 -9.57 0.62
N TYR A 66 -18.60 -10.57 0.52
CA TYR A 66 -18.49 -11.60 -0.52
C TYR A 66 -19.31 -11.20 -1.75
N GLU A 67 -18.63 -11.00 -2.87
CA GLU A 67 -19.25 -10.72 -4.15
C GLU A 67 -19.94 -11.99 -4.68
N ARG A 68 -21.23 -11.90 -5.02
CA ARG A 68 -22.04 -12.99 -5.58
C ARG A 68 -22.76 -12.53 -6.84
N CYS A 69 -22.64 -13.28 -7.92
CA CYS A 69 -23.36 -13.02 -9.16
C CYS A 69 -24.48 -14.06 -9.33
N PRO A 70 -25.76 -13.65 -9.29
CA PRO A 70 -26.89 -14.59 -9.41
C PRO A 70 -26.97 -15.24 -10.80
N ASP A 71 -26.42 -14.59 -11.83
CA ASP A 71 -26.20 -15.10 -13.18
C ASP A 71 -24.94 -14.45 -13.80
N ALA A 72 -24.41 -15.00 -14.90
CA ALA A 72 -23.16 -14.55 -15.53
C ALA A 72 -23.22 -13.11 -16.10
N HIS A 73 -24.41 -12.51 -16.17
CA HIS A 73 -24.65 -11.19 -16.77
C HIS A 73 -25.26 -10.18 -15.78
N GLY A 74 -25.62 -10.60 -14.57
CA GLY A 74 -26.28 -9.76 -13.58
C GLY A 74 -25.33 -8.87 -12.82
N SER A 75 -25.92 -7.84 -12.20
CA SER A 75 -25.21 -7.00 -11.24
C SER A 75 -24.79 -7.83 -10.03
N PRO A 76 -23.55 -7.66 -9.54
CA PRO A 76 -23.11 -8.37 -8.35
C PRO A 76 -23.97 -7.96 -7.15
N THR A 77 -24.27 -8.96 -6.32
CA THR A 77 -24.88 -8.82 -5.00
C THR A 77 -23.79 -9.03 -3.96
N TRP A 78 -23.79 -8.22 -2.90
CA TRP A 78 -22.79 -8.32 -1.84
C TRP A 78 -23.40 -8.98 -0.61
N LEU A 79 -22.78 -10.06 -0.16
CA LEU A 79 -23.15 -10.77 1.05
C LEU A 79 -22.19 -10.40 2.19
N ASP A 80 -22.69 -10.51 3.41
CA ASP A 80 -21.87 -10.42 4.62
C ASP A 80 -21.09 -9.10 4.76
N LEU A 81 -21.75 -8.01 4.36
CA LEU A 81 -21.19 -6.66 4.35
C LEU A 81 -20.60 -6.29 5.71
N GLN A 82 -19.35 -5.87 5.70
CA GLN A 82 -18.65 -5.31 6.86
C GLN A 82 -18.17 -3.91 6.54
N THR A 83 -18.21 -3.04 7.54
CA THR A 83 -17.44 -1.81 7.53
C THR A 83 -15.97 -2.13 7.71
N THR A 84 -15.10 -1.38 7.03
CA THR A 84 -13.65 -1.43 7.21
C THR A 84 -13.09 -0.06 7.53
N LEU A 85 -11.97 -0.02 8.24
CA LEU A 85 -11.05 1.11 8.30
C LEU A 85 -9.85 0.72 7.46
N GLY A 86 -9.71 1.33 6.28
CA GLY A 86 -8.79 0.85 5.28
C GLY A 86 -9.25 -0.54 4.84
N TRP A 87 -8.39 -1.54 4.93
CA TRP A 87 -8.66 -2.94 4.65
C TRP A 87 -9.01 -3.76 5.90
N VAL A 88 -8.90 -3.16 7.10
CA VAL A 88 -9.14 -3.86 8.37
C VAL A 88 -10.64 -3.89 8.68
N PRO A 89 -11.26 -5.08 8.83
CA PRO A 89 -12.63 -5.21 9.32
C PRO A 89 -12.84 -4.46 10.63
N THR A 90 -13.93 -3.70 10.72
CA THR A 90 -14.17 -2.82 11.86
C THR A 90 -15.59 -2.96 12.38
N SER A 91 -15.73 -3.02 13.69
CA SER A 91 -16.99 -2.89 14.41
C SER A 91 -16.89 -1.84 15.51
N GLY A 92 -18.03 -1.49 16.11
CA GLY A 92 -18.04 -0.57 17.23
C GLY A 92 -19.40 0.09 17.41
N THR A 93 -19.43 1.02 18.37
CA THR A 93 -20.59 1.88 18.64
C THR A 93 -20.73 3.09 17.69
N PRO A 94 -19.69 3.59 16.99
CA PRO A 94 -19.89 4.73 16.11
C PRO A 94 -20.73 4.41 14.87
N ASN A 95 -21.47 5.41 14.39
CA ASN A 95 -22.14 5.32 13.10
C ASN A 95 -21.15 5.69 11.98
N PHE A 96 -20.73 4.69 11.20
CA PHE A 96 -19.78 4.85 10.10
C PHE A 96 -20.40 5.31 8.79
N GLU A 97 -21.72 5.11 8.61
CA GLU A 97 -22.42 5.45 7.37
C GLU A 97 -22.17 6.88 6.87
N PRO A 98 -22.25 7.95 7.70
CA PRO A 98 -21.98 9.31 7.25
C PRO A 98 -20.51 9.59 6.91
N LEU A 99 -19.60 8.66 7.22
CA LEU A 99 -18.16 8.78 7.00
C LEU A 99 -17.69 7.83 5.88
N MET A 100 -18.59 7.10 5.23
CA MET A 100 -18.23 6.18 4.14
C MET A 100 -17.43 6.90 3.06
N GLU A 101 -16.36 6.26 2.59
CA GLU A 101 -15.40 6.79 1.60
C GLU A 101 -14.64 8.04 2.05
N GLN A 102 -14.71 8.42 3.33
CA GLN A 102 -13.99 9.58 3.86
C GLN A 102 -12.76 9.15 4.67
N PRO A 103 -11.69 9.96 4.65
CA PRO A 103 -10.55 9.79 5.55
C PRO A 103 -10.98 10.07 6.98
N VAL A 104 -10.56 9.23 7.91
CA VAL A 104 -10.92 9.30 9.32
C VAL A 104 -9.73 9.07 10.24
N LEU A 105 -9.86 9.61 11.45
CA LEU A 105 -9.12 9.16 12.62
C LEU A 105 -10.08 8.38 13.51
N ALA A 106 -9.78 7.10 13.72
CA ALA A 106 -10.47 6.24 14.66
C ALA A 106 -9.62 6.02 15.93
N ARG A 107 -10.30 5.77 17.04
CA ARG A 107 -9.69 5.31 18.29
C ARG A 107 -10.40 4.04 18.75
N GLY A 108 -9.65 3.06 19.19
CA GLY A 108 -10.20 1.75 19.54
C GLY A 108 -9.14 0.79 20.06
N GLN A 109 -9.38 -0.49 19.80
CA GLN A 109 -8.50 -1.60 20.15
C GLN A 109 -8.51 -2.63 19.03
N ALA A 110 -7.34 -3.17 18.71
CA ALA A 110 -7.23 -4.38 17.92
C ALA A 110 -7.74 -5.57 18.74
N GLY A 111 -8.36 -6.53 18.06
CA GLY A 111 -8.81 -7.75 18.70
C GLY A 111 -9.24 -8.78 17.66
N SER A 112 -9.77 -9.89 18.14
CA SER A 112 -10.30 -10.93 17.27
C SER A 112 -11.59 -10.48 16.59
N ALA A 113 -11.84 -11.04 15.41
CA ALA A 113 -13.08 -10.84 14.70
C ALA A 113 -14.25 -11.43 15.51
N PRO A 114 -15.42 -10.77 15.55
CA PRO A 114 -16.60 -11.35 16.15
C PRO A 114 -17.01 -12.62 15.39
N GLU A 115 -17.57 -13.61 16.11
CA GLU A 115 -18.09 -14.83 15.47
C GLU A 115 -19.16 -14.46 14.46
N ARG A 116 -19.02 -14.99 13.24
CA ARG A 116 -19.93 -14.69 12.13
C ARG A 116 -20.76 -15.93 11.81
N PRO A 117 -22.08 -15.77 11.60
CA PRO A 117 -22.91 -16.89 11.16
C PRO A 117 -22.39 -17.39 9.82
N ALA A 118 -22.34 -18.72 9.68
CA ALA A 118 -21.98 -19.34 8.40
C ALA A 118 -22.94 -18.84 7.31
N LEU A 119 -22.38 -18.38 6.20
CA LEU A 119 -23.17 -17.97 5.05
C LEU A 119 -23.69 -19.22 4.35
N ASP A 120 -25.00 -19.46 4.42
CA ASP A 120 -25.67 -20.51 3.65
C ASP A 120 -25.87 -20.04 2.20
N VAL A 121 -24.80 -20.07 1.41
CA VAL A 121 -24.84 -19.60 0.01
C VAL A 121 -24.68 -20.78 -0.94
N LYS A 122 -25.80 -21.21 -1.54
CA LYS A 122 -25.79 -21.91 -2.84
C LYS A 122 -25.71 -20.87 -3.95
N GLY A 123 -24.52 -20.52 -4.39
CA GLY A 123 -24.31 -19.59 -5.50
C GLY A 123 -22.97 -19.80 -6.17
N GLU A 124 -22.91 -19.57 -7.48
CA GLU A 124 -21.66 -19.58 -8.24
C GLU A 124 -20.89 -18.27 -7.98
N PRO A 125 -19.54 -18.31 -7.91
CA PRO A 125 -18.74 -17.10 -7.79
C PRO A 125 -18.91 -16.21 -9.03
N CYS A 126 -18.70 -14.91 -8.88
CA CYS A 126 -18.69 -14.01 -10.03
C CYS A 126 -17.60 -14.41 -11.05
N PRO A 127 -17.87 -14.30 -12.36
CA PRO A 127 -16.87 -14.58 -13.37
C PRO A 127 -15.65 -13.68 -13.17
N VAL A 128 -14.46 -14.26 -13.28
CA VAL A 128 -13.19 -13.55 -13.13
C VAL A 128 -13.13 -12.45 -14.19
N ARG A 129 -13.10 -11.20 -13.75
CA ARG A 129 -12.85 -10.06 -14.63
C ARG A 129 -11.35 -9.90 -14.83
N GLN A 130 -10.91 -9.53 -16.03
CA GLN A 130 -9.52 -9.14 -16.24
C GLN A 130 -9.28 -7.83 -15.48
N MET A 131 -8.68 -7.94 -14.31
CA MET A 131 -8.32 -6.83 -13.43
C MET A 131 -6.82 -6.90 -13.14
N ARG A 132 -6.24 -5.78 -12.69
CA ARG A 132 -4.87 -5.81 -12.17
C ARG A 132 -4.83 -6.60 -10.86
N SER A 133 -3.69 -7.20 -10.55
CA SER A 133 -3.50 -8.02 -9.35
C SER A 133 -3.64 -7.24 -8.05
N ASP A 134 -3.42 -5.93 -8.08
CA ASP A 134 -3.57 -5.04 -6.94
C ASP A 134 -5.00 -4.51 -6.77
N TRP A 135 -5.91 -4.75 -7.72
CA TRP A 135 -7.29 -4.25 -7.67
C TRP A 135 -8.24 -5.25 -7.01
N VAL A 136 -9.13 -4.73 -6.17
CA VAL A 136 -10.14 -5.52 -5.47
C VAL A 136 -11.50 -4.88 -5.64
N ASN A 137 -12.49 -5.68 -6.04
CA ASN A 137 -13.88 -5.26 -6.02
C ASN A 137 -14.36 -5.15 -4.57
N THR A 138 -15.09 -4.09 -4.28
CA THR A 138 -15.75 -3.87 -2.99
C THR A 138 -17.20 -3.44 -3.24
N PRO A 139 -18.08 -3.51 -2.22
CA PRO A 139 -19.44 -2.99 -2.30
C PRO A 139 -19.54 -1.54 -2.78
N ARG A 140 -18.46 -0.77 -2.58
CA ARG A 140 -18.34 0.66 -2.89
C ARG A 140 -17.57 0.96 -4.18
N GLY A 141 -17.19 -0.07 -4.94
CA GLY A 141 -16.42 0.06 -6.18
C GLY A 141 -15.05 -0.62 -6.10
N ILE A 142 -14.11 -0.19 -6.94
CA ILE A 142 -12.78 -0.79 -7.01
C ILE A 142 -11.82 -0.01 -6.11
N ARG A 143 -11.07 -0.74 -5.29
CA ARG A 143 -9.94 -0.24 -4.49
C ARG A 143 -8.65 -0.94 -4.92
N SER A 144 -7.49 -0.41 -4.52
CA SER A 144 -6.19 -1.01 -4.83
C SER A 144 -5.34 -1.20 -3.59
N TYR A 145 -4.57 -2.29 -3.52
CA TYR A 145 -3.55 -2.48 -2.49
C TYR A 145 -2.30 -1.67 -2.86
N ARG A 146 -2.14 -0.49 -2.25
CA ARG A 146 -0.97 0.39 -2.41
C ARG A 146 -0.09 0.46 -1.17
N THR A 147 -0.68 0.19 -0.02
CA THR A 147 -0.09 0.23 1.31
C THR A 147 0.08 -1.17 1.87
N ASP A 148 1.04 -1.33 2.77
CA ASP A 148 1.06 -2.48 3.67
C ASP A 148 -0.18 -2.40 4.57
N VAL A 149 -0.98 -3.47 4.57
CA VAL A 149 -2.15 -3.56 5.43
C VAL A 149 -1.67 -3.84 6.86
N PRO A 150 -2.12 -3.08 7.87
CA PRO A 150 -1.80 -3.37 9.26
C PRO A 150 -2.16 -4.83 9.61
N ASP A 151 -1.27 -5.51 10.32
CA ASP A 151 -1.48 -6.89 10.80
C ASP A 151 -2.46 -6.90 11.99
N ILE A 152 -3.71 -6.57 11.70
CA ILE A 152 -4.82 -6.50 12.64
C ILE A 152 -5.97 -7.31 12.05
N GLU A 153 -6.40 -8.34 12.78
CA GLU A 153 -7.53 -9.17 12.37
C GLU A 153 -8.83 -8.35 12.33
N HIS A 154 -9.09 -7.58 13.38
CA HIS A 154 -10.29 -6.77 13.52
C HIS A 154 -10.06 -5.57 14.43
N PHE A 155 -10.68 -4.43 14.11
CA PHE A 155 -10.61 -3.22 14.92
C PHE A 155 -11.95 -2.89 15.59
N HIS A 156 -11.94 -2.77 16.91
CA HIS A 156 -13.10 -2.36 17.71
C HIS A 156 -13.03 -0.87 17.99
N ALA A 157 -13.67 -0.08 17.12
CA ALA A 157 -13.68 1.38 17.24
C ALA A 157 -14.58 1.85 18.38
N THR A 158 -14.02 2.66 19.26
CA THR A 158 -14.74 3.35 20.34
C THR A 158 -15.15 4.76 19.93
N SER A 159 -14.39 5.39 19.03
CA SER A 159 -14.75 6.65 18.38
C SER A 159 -14.16 6.72 16.98
N VAL A 160 -14.81 7.50 16.13
CA VAL A 160 -14.36 7.81 14.78
C VAL A 160 -14.78 9.24 14.43
N ARG A 161 -13.92 9.96 13.73
CA ARG A 161 -14.23 11.27 13.18
C ARG A 161 -13.56 11.43 11.83
N ARG A 162 -14.11 12.31 10.99
CA ARG A 162 -13.43 12.78 9.79
C ARG A 162 -12.02 13.31 10.14
N LEU A 163 -11.06 13.00 9.29
CA LEU A 163 -9.69 13.49 9.38
C LEU A 163 -9.61 14.84 8.64
N ASP A 164 -10.07 15.90 9.31
CA ASP A 164 -10.05 17.26 8.76
C ASP A 164 -8.63 17.83 8.65
N GLU A 165 -7.67 17.19 9.31
CA GLU A 165 -6.26 17.55 9.30
C GLU A 165 -5.51 17.10 8.03
N LEU A 166 -6.14 16.27 7.19
CA LEU A 166 -5.68 16.00 5.84
C LEU A 166 -6.41 16.92 4.88
N THR A 167 -5.67 17.84 4.27
CA THR A 167 -6.20 18.79 3.29
C THR A 167 -5.46 18.66 1.98
N VAL A 168 -6.21 18.82 0.89
CA VAL A 168 -5.65 18.80 -0.46
C VAL A 168 -6.22 19.97 -1.21
N THR A 169 -5.33 20.72 -1.82
CA THR A 169 -5.68 21.88 -2.62
C THR A 169 -4.99 21.78 -3.97
N ARG A 170 -5.68 22.20 -5.02
CA ARG A 170 -5.10 22.29 -6.35
C ARG A 170 -4.54 23.70 -6.55
N GLU A 171 -3.29 23.79 -6.96
CA GLU A 171 -2.60 25.04 -7.32
C GLU A 171 -2.05 24.86 -8.74
N ASP A 172 -2.73 25.42 -9.74
CA ASP A 172 -2.39 25.28 -11.17
C ASP A 172 -2.27 23.79 -11.62
N ASP A 173 -1.03 23.38 -11.96
CA ASP A 173 -0.63 22.04 -12.39
C ASP A 173 -0.10 21.17 -11.25
N GLU A 174 -0.18 21.66 -10.01
CA GLU A 174 0.24 20.97 -8.81
C GLU A 174 -0.93 20.71 -7.85
N ILE A 175 -0.76 19.72 -6.99
CA ILE A 175 -1.55 19.56 -5.78
C ILE A 175 -0.66 19.79 -4.57
N VAL A 176 -1.19 20.53 -3.60
CA VAL A 176 -0.60 20.70 -2.30
C VAL A 176 -1.35 19.83 -1.32
N VAL A 177 -0.67 18.81 -0.80
CA VAL A 177 -1.18 17.92 0.24
C VAL A 177 -0.60 18.40 1.56
N SER A 178 -1.46 18.66 2.53
CA SER A 178 -1.04 19.02 3.89
C SER A 178 -1.67 18.08 4.91
N PHE A 179 -0.84 17.53 5.78
CA PHE A 179 -1.25 16.69 6.89
C PHE A 179 -0.75 17.30 8.20
N THR A 180 -1.67 17.58 9.12
CA THR A 180 -1.34 18.07 10.46
C THR A 180 -1.50 16.94 11.46
N ASN A 181 -0.47 16.68 12.28
CA ASN A 181 -0.55 15.64 13.30
C ASN A 181 -1.65 15.97 14.34
N PRO A 182 -2.76 15.20 14.40
CA PRO A 182 -3.85 15.48 15.31
C PRO A 182 -3.65 14.86 16.70
N LEU A 183 -2.63 14.02 16.88
CA LEU A 183 -2.39 13.29 18.11
C LEU A 183 -1.60 14.17 19.11
N PRO A 184 -1.78 13.95 20.41
CA PRO A 184 -1.09 14.71 21.45
C PRO A 184 0.38 14.30 21.63
N PHE A 185 0.90 13.42 20.77
CA PHE A 185 2.28 12.94 20.77
C PHE A 185 2.87 12.98 19.36
N ALA A 186 4.19 12.89 19.26
CA ALA A 186 4.87 12.94 17.98
C ALA A 186 4.64 11.67 17.15
N LEU A 187 4.45 11.85 15.85
CA LEU A 187 4.47 10.77 14.86
C LEU A 187 5.85 10.69 14.23
N THR A 188 6.44 9.50 14.14
CA THR A 188 7.76 9.27 13.52
C THR A 188 7.61 8.74 12.11
N GLU A 189 8.64 8.95 11.28
CA GLU A 189 8.71 8.41 9.92
C GLU A 189 7.43 8.69 9.08
N VAL A 190 6.86 9.88 9.25
CA VAL A 190 5.68 10.33 8.50
C VAL A 190 6.07 10.65 7.08
N GLN A 191 5.34 10.07 6.13
CA GLN A 191 5.52 10.34 4.71
C GLN A 191 4.16 10.43 4.00
N LEU A 192 3.98 11.49 3.22
CA LEU A 192 2.91 11.59 2.23
C LEU A 192 3.41 11.08 0.88
N GLU A 193 2.62 10.25 0.24
CA GLU A 193 2.90 9.71 -1.09
C GLU A 193 1.71 9.97 -2.02
N LEU A 194 2.00 10.45 -3.24
CA LEU A 194 1.00 10.60 -4.30
C LEU A 194 1.19 9.47 -5.31
N TYR A 195 0.14 8.67 -5.49
CA TYR A 195 0.05 7.65 -6.51
C TYR A 195 -0.56 8.20 -7.79
N TYR A 196 0.02 7.79 -8.90
CA TYR A 196 -0.41 8.13 -10.23
C TYR A 196 -0.82 6.86 -10.98
N GLU A 197 -1.92 6.96 -11.71
CA GLU A 197 -2.49 5.86 -12.49
C GLU A 197 -2.39 6.17 -13.98
N GLY A 198 -2.14 5.14 -14.78
CA GLY A 198 -1.97 5.27 -16.23
C GLY A 198 -3.23 5.78 -16.92
N CYS A 199 -3.05 6.77 -17.80
CA CYS A 199 -4.14 7.32 -18.59
C CYS A 199 -4.68 6.33 -19.64
N TYR A 200 -5.99 6.44 -19.93
CA TYR A 200 -6.68 5.72 -21.03
C TYR A 200 -6.49 4.19 -21.03
N GLY A 201 -6.49 3.56 -19.85
CA GLY A 201 -6.35 2.10 -19.73
C GLY A 201 -4.93 1.59 -20.05
N LYS A 202 -3.94 2.48 -20.16
CA LYS A 202 -2.53 2.06 -20.25
C LYS A 202 -2.10 1.49 -18.90
N PRO A 203 -1.54 0.27 -18.86
CA PRO A 203 -1.04 -0.32 -17.63
C PRO A 203 0.17 0.46 -17.13
N GLY A 204 0.21 0.68 -15.81
CA GLY A 204 1.30 1.37 -15.15
C GLY A 204 0.78 2.17 -13.97
N SER A 205 1.53 2.15 -12.88
CA SER A 205 1.42 3.08 -11.78
C SER A 205 2.81 3.59 -11.46
N THR A 206 2.87 4.82 -10.97
CA THR A 206 4.08 5.38 -10.37
C THR A 206 3.66 6.14 -9.12
N SER A 207 4.62 6.45 -8.26
CA SER A 207 4.35 7.24 -7.08
C SER A 207 5.48 8.25 -6.86
N ARG A 208 5.15 9.31 -6.14
CA ARG A 208 6.13 10.28 -5.65
C ARG A 208 5.86 10.51 -4.18
N ALA A 209 6.92 10.40 -3.38
CA ALA A 209 6.82 10.58 -1.95
C ALA A 209 7.51 11.86 -1.49
N SER A 210 7.00 12.43 -0.42
CA SER A 210 7.63 13.51 0.35
C SER A 210 8.84 13.01 1.12
N ALA A 211 9.60 13.93 1.72
CA ALA A 211 10.64 13.56 2.67
C ALA A 211 10.01 12.90 3.92
N VAL A 212 10.68 11.87 4.44
CA VAL A 212 10.32 11.23 5.71
C VAL A 212 10.64 12.19 6.86
N VAL A 213 9.66 12.48 7.71
CA VAL A 213 9.82 13.44 8.81
C VAL A 213 9.20 12.93 10.12
N THR A 214 9.67 13.46 11.24
CA THR A 214 8.95 13.36 12.52
C THR A 214 8.05 14.59 12.66
N LEU A 215 6.77 14.37 12.97
CA LEU A 215 5.81 15.45 13.22
C LEU A 215 5.46 15.53 14.71
N ALA A 216 5.85 16.62 15.34
CA ALA A 216 5.39 16.97 16.68
C ALA A 216 3.85 17.17 16.70
N PRO A 217 3.20 17.16 17.88
CA PRO A 217 1.78 17.45 18.00
C PRO A 217 1.41 18.76 17.31
N SER A 218 0.34 18.76 16.52
CA SER A 218 -0.14 19.92 15.75
C SER A 218 0.85 20.47 14.70
N GLN A 219 1.97 19.79 14.44
CA GLN A 219 2.86 20.16 13.35
C GLN A 219 2.29 19.69 12.01
N THR A 220 2.45 20.52 10.99
CA THR A 220 2.00 20.24 9.63
C THR A 220 3.17 19.83 8.73
N LEU A 221 3.01 18.73 8.00
CA LEU A 221 3.76 18.41 6.79
C LEU A 221 2.95 18.90 5.59
N SER A 222 3.54 19.77 4.78
CA SER A 222 2.98 20.18 3.49
C SER A 222 3.93 19.79 2.37
N TRP A 223 3.40 19.19 1.32
CA TRP A 223 4.18 18.80 0.15
C TRP A 223 3.44 19.08 -1.14
N ARG A 224 4.21 19.42 -2.18
CA ARG A 224 3.70 19.71 -3.52
C ARG A 224 4.04 18.57 -4.47
N PHE A 225 3.05 18.19 -5.25
CA PHE A 225 3.19 17.17 -6.28
C PHE A 225 2.60 17.68 -7.58
N TRP A 226 3.18 17.28 -8.70
CA TRP A 226 2.61 17.56 -10.01
C TRP A 226 1.34 16.73 -10.22
N LEU A 227 0.35 17.26 -10.95
CA LEU A 227 -0.85 16.51 -11.33
C LEU A 227 -0.56 15.37 -12.31
N ILE A 228 0.45 15.56 -13.16
CA ILE A 228 0.89 14.59 -14.14
C ILE A 228 2.32 14.14 -13.85
N ALA A 229 2.52 12.83 -13.79
CA ALA A 229 3.84 12.23 -13.85
C ALA A 229 4.10 11.69 -15.25
N GLU A 230 5.18 12.16 -15.87
CA GLU A 230 5.74 11.53 -17.06
C GLU A 230 6.68 10.40 -16.62
N HIS A 231 6.53 9.23 -17.24
CA HIS A 231 7.50 8.16 -17.06
C HIS A 231 8.77 8.50 -17.85
N GLU A 232 9.88 8.79 -17.15
CA GLU A 232 11.21 8.82 -17.76
C GLU A 232 11.71 7.39 -17.96
N ASP A 233 11.28 6.72 -19.05
CA ASP A 233 11.90 5.46 -19.46
C ASP A 233 13.29 5.75 -20.06
N ALA A 234 14.34 5.66 -19.23
CA ALA A 234 15.73 5.87 -19.66
C ALA A 234 16.25 4.78 -20.63
N ALA A 235 15.49 3.71 -20.88
CA ALA A 235 16.02 2.47 -21.47
C ALA A 235 15.50 2.10 -22.87
N THR A 236 14.55 2.83 -23.49
CA THR A 236 14.04 2.47 -24.82
C THR A 236 14.06 3.62 -25.83
N PRO A 237 15.11 3.72 -26.68
CA PRO A 237 15.26 4.81 -27.66
C PRO A 237 14.30 4.76 -28.86
N LYS A 238 13.30 3.87 -28.88
CA LYS A 238 12.56 3.53 -30.12
C LYS A 238 11.08 3.17 -29.94
N ALA A 239 10.36 3.81 -29.02
CA ALA A 239 8.90 3.88 -29.12
C ALA A 239 8.50 5.35 -29.23
N GLU A 240 7.71 5.67 -30.25
CA GLU A 240 7.18 7.02 -30.47
C GLU A 240 6.50 7.57 -29.20
N PRO A 241 6.61 8.88 -28.92
CA PRO A 241 6.35 9.46 -27.61
C PRO A 241 4.86 9.72 -27.41
N SER A 242 4.03 8.68 -27.38
CA SER A 242 2.85 8.76 -26.52
C SER A 242 3.35 8.51 -25.09
N ARG A 243 3.97 9.54 -24.51
CA ARG A 243 4.47 9.55 -23.13
C ARG A 243 3.43 8.85 -22.26
N ARG A 244 3.85 7.82 -21.50
CA ARG A 244 2.95 7.19 -20.52
C ARG A 244 2.73 8.23 -19.42
N GLN A 245 1.75 9.09 -19.66
CA GLN A 245 1.28 10.06 -18.71
C GLN A 245 0.44 9.32 -17.68
N HIS A 246 0.78 9.55 -16.42
CA HIS A 246 0.01 9.06 -15.30
C HIS A 246 -0.63 10.26 -14.61
N ALA A 247 -1.91 10.13 -14.33
CA ALA A 247 -2.69 11.11 -13.62
C ALA A 247 -2.62 10.85 -12.12
N ALA A 248 -2.45 11.90 -11.33
CA ALA A 248 -2.60 11.82 -9.88
C ALA A 248 -3.95 11.17 -9.54
N SER A 249 -3.92 10.14 -8.70
CA SER A 249 -5.08 9.30 -8.41
C SER A 249 -5.41 9.24 -6.93
N ALA A 250 -4.42 9.02 -6.07
CA ALA A 250 -4.66 8.79 -4.66
C ALA A 250 -3.49 9.25 -3.79
N ILE A 251 -3.81 9.71 -2.57
CA ILE A 251 -2.84 10.06 -1.55
C ILE A 251 -2.76 8.94 -0.53
N VAL A 252 -1.53 8.54 -0.23
CA VAL A 252 -1.19 7.59 0.81
C VAL A 252 -0.47 8.30 1.95
N LEU A 253 -0.84 7.97 3.18
CA LEU A 253 -0.07 8.31 4.38
C LEU A 253 0.62 7.05 4.91
N SER A 254 1.94 7.08 4.94
CA SER A 254 2.77 6.06 5.55
C SER A 254 3.36 6.58 6.87
N LEU A 255 3.43 5.68 7.85
CA LEU A 255 4.03 5.92 9.16
C LEU A 255 5.02 4.79 9.43
N GLY A 256 6.09 5.07 10.17
CA GLY A 256 6.93 4.02 10.75
C GLY A 256 6.23 3.30 11.90
N GLU A 257 6.95 2.41 12.59
CA GLU A 257 6.43 1.82 13.83
C GLU A 257 6.17 2.90 14.89
N GLN A 258 4.90 3.08 15.26
CA GLN A 258 4.49 4.10 16.23
C GLN A 258 4.25 3.48 17.61
N ALA A 259 5.11 3.83 18.56
CA ALA A 259 4.87 3.63 19.99
C ALA A 259 4.62 4.99 20.65
N GLY A 260 3.35 5.28 20.91
CA GLY A 260 2.94 6.46 21.65
C GLY A 260 3.19 6.32 23.17
N PRO A 261 3.01 7.40 23.93
CA PRO A 261 3.04 7.36 25.39
C PRO A 261 2.00 6.38 25.94
N ASP A 262 2.27 5.83 27.13
CA ASP A 262 1.38 4.91 27.84
C ASP A 262 0.97 3.65 27.04
N GLY A 263 1.84 3.21 26.11
CA GLY A 263 1.62 2.01 25.31
C GLY A 263 0.67 2.20 24.13
N ALA A 264 0.30 3.44 23.79
CA ALA A 264 -0.53 3.73 22.63
C ALA A 264 0.15 3.26 21.32
N THR A 265 -0.64 2.77 20.38
CA THR A 265 -0.18 2.38 19.04
C THR A 265 -0.92 3.19 17.98
N VAL A 266 -0.30 3.36 16.83
CA VAL A 266 -0.91 4.07 15.69
C VAL A 266 -0.74 3.22 14.44
N HIS A 267 -1.85 2.99 13.76
CA HIS A 267 -1.93 2.28 12.49
C HIS A 267 -2.32 3.25 11.38
N ALA A 268 -1.83 3.00 10.17
CA ALA A 268 -2.20 3.77 8.98
C ALA A 268 -2.50 2.83 7.82
N ASP A 269 -3.67 3.02 7.22
CA ASP A 269 -4.07 2.45 5.95
C ASP A 269 -4.97 3.46 5.23
N LEU A 270 -4.37 4.63 5.01
CA LEU A 270 -5.03 5.80 4.49
C LEU A 270 -4.66 5.95 3.01
N ASP A 271 -5.46 5.33 2.14
CA ASP A 271 -5.43 5.48 0.67
C ASP A 271 -6.67 6.27 0.23
N VAL A 272 -6.50 7.57 0.02
CA VAL A 272 -7.60 8.50 -0.28
C VAL A 272 -7.58 8.84 -1.76
N ALA A 273 -8.63 8.48 -2.49
CA ALA A 273 -8.75 8.88 -3.88
C ALA A 273 -8.96 10.39 -3.99
N LEU A 274 -8.24 11.05 -4.89
CA LEU A 274 -8.31 12.50 -5.08
C LEU A 274 -9.71 13.00 -5.48
N ARG A 275 -10.44 12.19 -6.25
CA ARG A 275 -11.83 12.45 -6.64
C ARG A 275 -12.75 12.60 -5.41
N ASP A 276 -12.50 11.82 -4.36
CA ASP A 276 -13.30 11.84 -3.12
C ASP A 276 -13.00 13.12 -2.30
N LEU A 277 -11.90 13.79 -2.62
CA LEU A 277 -11.51 15.11 -2.11
C LEU A 277 -11.90 16.26 -3.04
N GLY A 278 -12.68 15.99 -4.09
CA GLY A 278 -13.14 16.99 -5.06
C GLY A 278 -12.08 17.42 -6.08
N ILE A 279 -11.01 16.65 -6.22
CA ILE A 279 -9.98 16.87 -7.23
C ILE A 279 -10.18 15.83 -8.34
N ASP A 280 -10.93 16.22 -9.35
CA ASP A 280 -11.06 15.45 -10.57
C ASP A 280 -9.95 15.79 -11.55
N PHE A 281 -9.43 14.76 -12.19
CA PHE A 281 -8.40 14.90 -13.22
C PHE A 281 -8.82 14.15 -14.49
N GLU A 282 -8.90 14.89 -15.59
CA GLU A 282 -9.04 14.31 -16.92
C GLU A 282 -7.65 14.15 -17.52
N CYS A 283 -7.39 12.95 -18.04
CA CYS A 283 -6.17 12.71 -18.82
C CYS A 283 -6.06 13.71 -19.98
N PRO A 284 -4.85 14.22 -20.27
CA PRO A 284 -4.64 15.16 -21.37
C PRO A 284 -5.17 14.57 -22.68
N SER A 285 -5.96 15.35 -23.41
CA SER A 285 -6.41 14.95 -24.74
C SER A 285 -5.20 14.77 -25.65
N SER A 286 -5.09 13.56 -26.22
CA SER A 286 -4.06 13.21 -27.22
C SER A 286 -4.23 13.98 -28.51
#